data_AF-A0A1V4HB10-F1
#
_entry.id   AF-A0A1V4HB10-F1
#
_cell.length_a   1.000
_cell.length_b   1.000
_cell.length_c   1.000
_cell.angle_alpha   90.00
_cell.angle_beta   90.00
_cell.angle_gamma   90.00
#
_symmetry.space_group_name_H-M   'P 1'
#
loop_
_entity.id
_entity.type
_entity.pdbx_description
1 polymer ?
#
loop_
_entity_poly.entity_id
_entity_poly.type
_entity_poly.pdbx_seq_one_letter_code
_entity_poly.pdbx_strand_id
1 'polypeptide(L)'
;MMNMEQLDGKQIGQEVVINKGETLFQEGDAGHHMYIVLEGTVEIWLKIEGKQIPAAKLREGDFFGEMSLLEGLPRSGTAKAVEHCRLLLLQEEAFQELLSADSAFAWRIMKALSSRVRNVNRELVQRVGKDLQEVAEQLDTNTQGVVAGIEAIAKSASEIELNEKQLAEEIKDVQHISKQIGSIMSFIRTVSTQTHILGLNAGIEAARSGEHGRGFAVIAEEIRKLSAQSKENAEQIANLIEQIGLKMTSITVASEGSAIRSHEQASATNQMAAATSLMTELAARLSDIAASMKS
;
A
#
# COMPACT_ATOMS: atom_id res chain seq x y z
N MET A 1 56.37 25.19 -21.00
CA MET A 1 55.68 23.92 -21.28
C MET A 1 56.71 22.83 -21.19
N MET A 2 56.62 21.99 -20.16
CA MET A 2 57.45 20.79 -20.05
C MET A 2 56.98 19.84 -21.16
N ASN A 3 57.90 19.30 -21.94
CA ASN A 3 57.56 18.35 -23.00
C ASN A 3 57.06 17.07 -22.30
N MET A 4 55.74 16.90 -22.14
CA MET A 4 55.15 15.75 -21.43
C MET A 4 55.38 14.41 -22.16
N GLU A 5 56.06 14.46 -23.30
CA GLU A 5 56.55 13.29 -24.03
C GLU A 5 57.91 12.80 -23.53
N GLN A 6 58.67 13.61 -22.78
CA GLN A 6 60.01 13.26 -22.31
C GLN A 6 60.29 13.65 -20.85
N LEU A 7 60.77 12.68 -20.06
CA LEU A 7 61.36 12.88 -18.73
C LEU A 7 62.82 12.42 -18.78
N ASP A 8 63.76 13.27 -18.36
CA ASP A 8 65.21 12.99 -18.41
C ASP A 8 65.72 12.46 -19.77
N GLY A 9 65.11 12.94 -20.88
CA GLY A 9 65.46 12.53 -22.25
C GLY A 9 64.89 11.19 -22.72
N LYS A 10 64.10 10.49 -21.89
CA LYS A 10 63.39 9.26 -22.26
C LYS A 10 61.96 9.56 -22.69
N GLN A 11 61.48 8.88 -23.73
CA GLN A 11 60.08 8.95 -24.14
C GLN A 11 59.19 8.27 -23.09
N ILE A 12 58.30 9.03 -22.45
CA ILE A 12 57.46 8.56 -21.32
C ILE A 12 56.06 8.12 -21.74
N GLY A 13 55.64 8.39 -22.98
CA GLY A 13 54.34 7.96 -23.47
C GLY A 13 54.26 7.94 -25.00
N GLN A 14 53.18 7.34 -25.50
CA GLN A 14 52.88 7.25 -26.93
C GLN A 14 51.64 8.10 -27.24
N GLU A 15 51.72 8.95 -28.26
CA GLU A 15 50.55 9.67 -28.74
C GLU A 15 49.60 8.70 -29.47
N VAL A 16 48.31 8.78 -29.13
CA VAL A 16 47.22 8.00 -29.70
C VAL A 16 46.16 8.97 -30.19
N VAL A 17 45.74 8.79 -31.43
CA VAL A 17 44.67 9.57 -32.06
C VAL A 17 43.43 8.69 -32.14
N ILE A 18 42.30 9.23 -31.69
CA ILE A 18 41.02 8.51 -31.68
C ILE A 18 39.92 9.38 -32.30
N ASN A 19 39.07 8.76 -33.12
CA ASN A 19 37.99 9.47 -33.80
C ASN A 19 36.74 9.57 -32.94
N LYS A 20 35.88 10.54 -33.28
CA LYS A 20 34.58 10.70 -32.65
C LYS A 20 33.78 9.40 -32.66
N GLY A 21 33.29 9.00 -31.49
CA GLY A 21 32.42 7.85 -31.31
C GLY A 21 33.15 6.54 -31.03
N GLU A 22 34.49 6.52 -31.13
CA GLU A 22 35.29 5.34 -30.80
C GLU A 22 35.44 5.18 -29.27
N THR A 23 35.47 3.92 -28.83
CA THR A 23 35.63 3.54 -27.43
C THR A 23 37.08 3.16 -27.19
N LEU A 24 37.72 3.75 -26.18
CA LEU A 24 39.10 3.44 -25.80
C LEU A 24 39.18 2.12 -25.03
N PHE A 25 38.28 1.95 -24.07
CA PHE A 25 38.13 0.74 -23.27
C PHE A 25 36.72 0.67 -22.68
N GLN A 26 36.27 -0.53 -22.37
CA GLN A 26 35.00 -0.79 -21.70
C GLN A 26 35.19 -1.01 -20.21
N GLU A 27 34.11 -0.78 -19.47
CA GLU A 27 34.04 -1.15 -18.07
C GLU A 27 34.25 -2.66 -17.89
N GLY A 28 35.10 -3.04 -16.94
CA GLY A 28 35.47 -4.43 -16.70
C GLY A 28 36.66 -4.94 -17.51
N ASP A 29 37.15 -4.18 -18.50
CA ASP A 29 38.39 -4.53 -19.21
C ASP A 29 39.59 -4.49 -18.24
N ALA A 30 40.62 -5.32 -18.49
CA ALA A 30 41.88 -5.17 -17.78
C ALA A 30 42.58 -3.85 -18.21
N GLY A 31 43.02 -3.04 -17.26
CA GLY A 31 43.71 -1.77 -17.54
C GLY A 31 45.18 -1.83 -17.16
N HIS A 32 46.06 -1.66 -18.15
CA HIS A 32 47.52 -1.65 -17.96
C HIS A 32 48.17 -0.33 -18.42
N HIS A 33 47.36 0.66 -18.73
CA HIS A 33 47.80 1.99 -19.15
C HIS A 33 46.76 3.05 -18.73
N MET A 34 47.17 4.30 -18.72
CA MET A 34 46.29 5.46 -18.56
C MET A 34 46.46 6.41 -19.74
N TYR A 35 45.55 7.39 -19.84
CA TYR A 35 45.56 8.38 -20.89
C TYR A 35 45.57 9.79 -20.29
N ILE A 36 46.24 10.72 -20.96
CA ILE A 36 46.11 12.16 -20.75
C ILE A 36 45.53 12.77 -22.02
N VAL A 37 44.51 13.60 -21.90
CA VAL A 37 43.91 14.30 -23.04
C VAL A 37 44.82 15.44 -23.44
N LEU A 38 45.37 15.39 -24.66
CA LEU A 38 46.15 16.49 -25.25
C LEU A 38 45.27 17.41 -26.09
N GLU A 39 44.25 16.86 -26.74
CA GLU A 39 43.27 17.60 -27.53
C GLU A 39 41.96 16.82 -27.60
N GLY A 40 40.83 17.52 -27.68
CA GLY A 40 39.49 16.94 -27.78
C GLY A 40 38.84 16.65 -26.42
N THR A 41 37.79 15.81 -26.46
CA THR A 41 36.98 15.48 -25.29
C THR A 41 36.65 13.99 -25.23
N VAL A 42 36.87 13.40 -24.05
CA VAL A 42 36.52 12.00 -23.73
C VAL A 42 35.45 12.00 -22.65
N GLU A 43 34.46 11.12 -22.78
CA GLU A 43 33.40 10.93 -21.79
C GLU A 43 33.51 9.55 -21.14
N ILE A 44 33.41 9.50 -19.81
CA ILE A 44 33.41 8.28 -19.02
C ILE A 44 31.96 7.90 -18.72
N TRP A 45 31.62 6.65 -18.98
CA TRP A 45 30.29 6.08 -18.79
C TRP A 45 30.36 4.91 -17.81
N LEU A 46 29.44 4.88 -16.84
CA LEU A 46 29.30 3.77 -15.88
C LEU A 46 28.05 2.96 -16.21
N LYS A 47 28.09 1.65 -15.99
CA LYS A 47 26.94 0.76 -16.11
C LYS A 47 26.32 0.49 -14.74
N ILE A 48 25.26 1.22 -14.43
CA ILE A 48 24.49 1.04 -13.18
C ILE A 48 23.16 0.38 -13.52
N GLU A 49 22.87 -0.78 -12.92
CA GLU A 49 21.64 -1.56 -13.16
C GLU A 49 21.35 -1.82 -14.65
N GLY A 50 22.41 -2.02 -15.45
CA GLY A 50 22.29 -2.28 -16.89
C GLY A 50 22.11 -1.02 -17.76
N LYS A 51 21.97 0.18 -17.18
CA LYS A 51 21.90 1.45 -17.92
C LYS A 51 23.28 2.13 -17.95
N GLN A 52 23.65 2.68 -19.10
CA GLN A 52 24.85 3.52 -19.21
C GLN A 52 24.54 4.94 -18.76
N ILE A 53 25.30 5.44 -17.79
CA ILE A 53 25.15 6.76 -17.20
C ILE A 53 26.46 7.53 -17.40
N PRO A 54 26.44 8.75 -17.96
CA PRO A 54 27.65 9.56 -18.09
C PRO A 54 28.12 9.99 -16.69
N ALA A 55 29.39 9.75 -16.39
CA ALA A 55 29.99 9.99 -15.08
C ALA A 55 31.00 11.15 -15.09
N ALA A 56 31.71 11.37 -16.20
CA ALA A 56 32.64 12.49 -16.32
C ALA A 56 32.87 12.89 -17.79
N LYS A 57 33.11 14.17 -18.03
CA LYS A 57 33.56 14.71 -19.32
C LYS A 57 34.93 15.34 -19.15
N LEU A 58 35.92 14.79 -19.84
CA LEU A 58 37.35 15.05 -19.67
C LEU A 58 37.89 15.82 -20.87
N ARG A 59 38.60 16.93 -20.60
CA ARG A 59 39.15 17.83 -21.61
C ARG A 59 40.67 17.86 -21.57
N GLU A 60 41.28 18.63 -22.46
CA GLU A 60 42.72 18.86 -22.49
C GLU A 60 43.31 19.10 -21.09
N GLY A 61 44.35 18.33 -20.77
CA GLY A 61 45.04 18.31 -19.48
C GLY A 61 44.47 17.34 -18.44
N ASP A 62 43.25 16.84 -18.62
CA ASP A 62 42.67 15.78 -17.80
C ASP A 62 43.29 14.42 -18.14
N PHE A 63 43.22 13.49 -17.19
CA PHE A 63 43.69 12.12 -17.34
C PHE A 63 42.63 11.10 -16.96
N PHE A 64 42.72 9.86 -17.42
CA PHE A 64 41.78 8.81 -17.08
C PHE A 64 42.37 7.41 -17.27
N GLY A 65 41.72 6.43 -16.63
CA GLY A 65 42.22 5.05 -16.60
C GLY A 65 43.29 4.83 -15.53
N GLU A 66 43.64 5.85 -14.76
CA GLU A 66 44.63 5.75 -13.68
C GLU A 66 44.16 4.84 -12.54
N MET A 67 42.84 4.72 -12.32
CA MET A 67 42.31 3.92 -11.21
C MET A 67 42.69 2.46 -11.33
N SER A 68 42.68 1.92 -12.55
CA SER A 68 43.08 0.54 -12.81
C SER A 68 44.56 0.30 -12.47
N LEU A 69 45.41 1.30 -12.73
CA LEU A 69 46.83 1.26 -12.38
C LEU A 69 47.08 1.45 -10.89
N LEU A 70 46.31 2.31 -10.22
CA LEU A 70 46.46 2.62 -8.80
C LEU A 70 45.93 1.52 -7.89
N GLU A 71 44.82 0.87 -8.27
CA GLU A 71 44.10 -0.09 -7.43
C GLU A 71 44.33 -1.55 -7.86
N GLY A 72 44.86 -1.78 -9.06
CA GLY A 72 44.99 -3.13 -9.63
C GLY A 72 43.65 -3.79 -9.99
N LEU A 73 42.58 -3.00 -10.10
CA LEU A 73 41.24 -3.45 -10.46
C LEU A 73 40.97 -3.25 -11.96
N PRO A 74 40.00 -3.97 -12.56
CA PRO A 74 39.54 -3.71 -13.92
C PRO A 74 39.05 -2.26 -14.11
N ARG A 75 38.91 -1.83 -15.36
CA ARG A 75 38.40 -0.49 -15.73
C ARG A 75 37.08 -0.22 -15.02
N SER A 76 37.04 0.86 -14.25
CA SER A 76 35.86 1.28 -13.47
C SER A 76 34.74 1.87 -14.32
N GLY A 77 34.98 2.16 -15.60
CA GLY A 77 33.99 2.70 -16.52
C GLY A 77 34.43 2.56 -17.98
N THR A 78 33.52 2.83 -18.90
CA THR A 78 33.76 2.86 -20.35
C THR A 78 34.20 4.25 -20.78
N ALA A 79 35.31 4.37 -21.49
CA ALA A 79 35.80 5.67 -21.99
C ALA A 79 35.54 5.79 -23.50
N LYS A 80 34.85 6.86 -23.91
CA LYS A 80 34.46 7.09 -25.30
C LYS A 80 34.82 8.49 -25.77
N ALA A 81 35.40 8.61 -26.96
CA ALA A 81 35.68 9.89 -27.58
C ALA A 81 34.37 10.53 -28.09
N VAL A 82 34.06 11.76 -27.66
CA VAL A 82 32.87 12.49 -28.14
C VAL A 82 33.17 13.39 -29.34
N GLU A 83 34.45 13.63 -29.60
CA GLU A 83 35.00 14.32 -30.76
C GLU A 83 36.34 13.68 -31.16
N HIS A 84 37.03 14.25 -32.14
CA HIS A 84 38.39 13.82 -32.46
C HIS A 84 39.33 14.16 -31.30
N CYS A 85 40.08 13.18 -30.80
CA CYS A 85 40.97 13.39 -29.65
C CYS A 85 42.39 12.95 -29.96
N ARG A 86 43.36 13.73 -29.45
CA ARG A 86 44.76 13.33 -29.34
C ARG A 86 45.08 13.10 -27.88
N LEU A 87 45.66 11.95 -27.57
CA LEU A 87 45.83 11.46 -26.21
C LEU A 87 47.27 10.99 -26.02
N LEU A 88 47.84 11.20 -24.84
CA LEU A 88 49.09 10.58 -24.43
C LEU A 88 48.77 9.30 -23.66
N LEU A 89 49.13 8.15 -24.23
CA LEU A 89 49.06 6.85 -23.56
C LEU A 89 50.31 6.63 -22.72
N LEU A 90 50.10 6.35 -21.44
CA LEU A 90 51.14 6.07 -20.43
C LEU A 90 50.96 4.65 -19.91
N GLN A 91 51.99 3.82 -20.05
CA GLN A 91 52.02 2.47 -19.46
C GLN A 91 52.18 2.55 -17.94
N GLU A 92 51.84 1.47 -17.24
CA GLU A 92 51.94 1.38 -15.78
C GLU A 92 53.34 1.73 -15.25
N GLU A 93 54.39 1.21 -15.87
CA GLU A 93 55.78 1.45 -15.44
C GLU A 93 56.17 2.92 -15.56
N ALA A 94 55.81 3.56 -16.69
CA ALA A 94 56.07 4.98 -16.92
C ALA A 94 55.27 5.86 -15.98
N PHE A 95 54.03 5.46 -15.65
CA PHE A 95 53.21 6.15 -14.65
C PHE A 95 53.85 6.09 -13.26
N GLN A 96 54.34 4.93 -12.83
CA GLN A 96 55.02 4.76 -11.54
C GLN A 96 56.34 5.57 -11.48
N GLU A 97 57.13 5.57 -12.57
CA GLU A 97 58.36 6.38 -12.68
C GLU A 97 58.05 7.87 -12.54
N LEU A 98 57.04 8.38 -13.26
CA LEU A 98 56.60 9.78 -13.18
C LEU A 98 56.05 10.16 -11.81
N LEU A 99 55.27 9.27 -11.18
CA LEU A 99 54.74 9.51 -9.84
C LEU A 99 55.86 9.63 -8.79
N SER A 100 56.97 8.90 -8.98
CA SER A 100 58.12 8.86 -8.08
C SER A 100 59.12 9.99 -8.34
N ALA A 101 59.35 10.33 -9.61
CA ALA A 101 60.39 11.26 -10.05
C ALA A 101 59.88 12.72 -10.14
N ASP A 102 58.60 12.94 -10.45
CA ASP A 102 58.02 14.27 -10.62
C ASP A 102 56.94 14.56 -9.55
N SER A 103 57.35 15.30 -8.52
CA SER A 103 56.44 15.75 -7.45
C SER A 103 55.30 16.65 -7.97
N ALA A 104 55.51 17.39 -9.07
CA ALA A 104 54.47 18.21 -9.67
C ALA A 104 53.41 17.34 -10.36
N PHE A 105 53.82 16.25 -11.02
CA PHE A 105 52.90 15.26 -11.58
C PHE A 105 52.09 14.57 -10.47
N ALA A 106 52.74 14.08 -9.41
CA ALA A 106 52.05 13.49 -8.26
C ALA A 106 51.03 14.45 -7.62
N TRP A 107 51.40 15.73 -7.47
CA TRP A 107 50.49 16.76 -6.96
C TRP A 107 49.28 17.00 -7.89
N ARG A 108 49.48 16.96 -9.22
CA ARG A 108 48.38 17.07 -10.19
C ARG A 108 47.40 15.90 -10.07
N ILE A 109 47.90 14.66 -9.94
CA ILE A 109 47.07 13.47 -9.72
C ILE A 109 46.27 13.61 -8.42
N MET A 110 46.94 13.92 -7.30
CA MET A 110 46.28 14.09 -6.01
C MET A 110 45.20 15.18 -6.05
N LYS A 111 45.48 16.33 -6.68
CA LYS A 111 44.51 17.43 -6.82
C LYS A 111 43.30 17.02 -7.66
N ALA A 112 43.52 16.30 -8.75
CA ALA A 112 42.45 15.82 -9.63
C ALA A 112 41.58 14.75 -8.95
N LEU A 113 42.18 13.73 -8.32
CA LEU A 113 41.44 12.73 -7.54
C LEU A 113 40.66 13.37 -6.39
N SER A 114 41.29 14.29 -5.65
CA SER A 114 40.62 15.06 -4.59
C SER A 114 39.43 15.88 -5.12
N SER A 115 39.54 16.45 -6.32
CA SER A 115 38.42 17.15 -6.96
C SER A 115 37.32 16.19 -7.39
N ARG A 116 37.66 15.01 -7.92
CA ARG A 116 36.69 13.97 -8.27
C ARG A 116 35.88 13.51 -7.06
N VAL A 117 36.55 13.21 -5.94
CA VAL A 117 35.88 12.84 -4.68
C VAL A 117 34.94 13.95 -4.21
N ARG A 118 35.37 15.21 -4.22
CA ARG A 118 34.50 16.34 -3.85
C ARG A 118 33.27 16.48 -4.75
N ASN A 119 33.44 16.29 -6.06
CA ASN A 119 32.33 16.39 -7.01
C ASN A 119 31.30 15.27 -6.80
N VAL A 120 31.77 14.01 -6.69
CA VAL A 120 30.89 12.86 -6.43
C VAL A 120 30.18 13.02 -5.09
N ASN A 121 30.87 13.44 -4.03
CA ASN A 121 30.24 13.69 -2.74
C ASN A 121 29.14 14.77 -2.85
N ARG A 122 29.39 15.87 -3.59
CA ARG A 122 28.39 16.92 -3.78
C ARG A 122 27.15 16.41 -4.52
N GLU A 123 27.34 15.66 -5.60
CA GLU A 123 26.24 15.08 -6.37
C GLU A 123 25.44 14.07 -5.55
N LEU A 124 26.12 13.24 -4.75
CA LEU A 124 25.49 12.27 -3.86
C LEU A 124 24.62 12.98 -2.81
N VAL A 125 25.15 14.00 -2.14
CA VAL A 125 24.42 14.80 -1.15
C VAL A 125 23.18 15.45 -1.77
N GLN A 126 23.32 16.01 -2.98
CA GLN A 126 22.18 16.61 -3.70
C GLN A 126 21.12 15.58 -4.10
N ARG A 127 21.53 14.41 -4.60
CA ARG A 127 20.61 13.33 -4.98
C ARG A 127 19.85 12.81 -3.77
N VAL A 128 20.55 12.48 -2.68
CA VAL A 128 19.92 12.00 -1.45
C VAL A 128 18.99 13.06 -0.87
N GLY A 129 19.38 14.34 -0.85
CA GLY A 129 18.50 15.42 -0.38
C GLY A 129 17.22 15.55 -1.22
N LYS A 130 17.31 15.38 -2.55
CA LYS A 130 16.13 15.38 -3.42
C LYS A 130 15.23 14.17 -3.17
N ASP A 131 15.80 12.97 -3.10
CA ASP A 131 15.04 11.73 -2.88
C ASP A 131 14.33 11.76 -1.52
N LEU A 132 14.99 12.29 -0.47
CA LEU A 132 14.38 12.47 0.85
C LEU A 132 13.21 13.46 0.84
N GLN A 133 13.32 14.55 0.09
CA GLN A 133 12.23 15.51 -0.08
C GLN A 133 11.02 14.86 -0.75
N GLU A 134 11.26 14.08 -1.82
CA GLU A 134 10.20 13.39 -2.56
C GLU A 134 9.50 12.34 -1.70
N VAL A 135 10.27 11.57 -0.90
CA VAL A 135 9.72 10.63 0.07
C VAL A 135 8.93 11.35 1.17
N ALA A 136 9.40 12.49 1.67
CA ALA A 136 8.69 13.27 2.69
C ALA A 136 7.32 13.77 2.18
N GLU A 137 7.27 14.31 0.96
CA GLU A 137 6.03 14.78 0.33
C GLU A 137 5.03 13.64 0.07
N GLN A 138 5.52 12.48 -0.38
CA GLN A 138 4.68 11.29 -0.56
C GLN A 138 4.16 10.77 0.78
N LEU A 139 5.00 10.75 1.82
CA LEU A 139 4.60 10.31 3.15
C LEU A 139 3.54 11.24 3.75
N ASP A 140 3.68 12.56 3.61
CA ASP A 140 2.69 13.53 4.08
C ASP A 140 1.33 13.35 3.37
N THR A 141 1.35 13.24 2.04
CA THR A 141 0.14 13.02 1.23
C THR A 141 -0.57 11.72 1.61
N ASN A 142 0.18 10.63 1.76
CA ASN A 142 -0.37 9.34 2.19
C ASN A 142 -0.93 9.42 3.61
N THR A 143 -0.24 10.11 4.52
CA THR A 143 -0.68 10.27 5.91
C THR A 143 -1.99 11.04 5.99
N GLN A 144 -2.15 12.12 5.22
CA GLN A 144 -3.42 12.85 5.14
C GLN A 144 -4.58 11.97 4.65
N GLY A 145 -4.34 11.13 3.62
CA GLY A 145 -5.31 10.16 3.15
C GLY A 145 -5.72 9.14 4.22
N VAL A 146 -4.74 8.65 5.00
CA VAL A 146 -5.01 7.74 6.12
C VAL A 146 -5.80 8.42 7.23
N VAL A 147 -5.49 9.68 7.59
CA VAL A 147 -6.24 10.45 8.59
C VAL A 147 -7.71 10.60 8.20
N ALA A 148 -8.01 10.95 6.95
CA ALA A 148 -9.38 11.02 6.46
C ALA A 148 -10.10 9.66 6.54
N GLY A 149 -9.39 8.56 6.26
CA GLY A 149 -9.90 7.20 6.43
C GLY A 149 -10.21 6.85 7.89
N ILE A 150 -9.33 7.21 8.82
CA ILE A 150 -9.51 7.05 10.28
C ILE A 150 -10.77 7.79 10.75
N GLU A 151 -10.98 9.04 10.34
CA GLU A 151 -12.16 9.81 10.70
C GLU A 151 -13.46 9.17 10.18
N ALA A 152 -13.46 8.70 8.94
CA ALA A 152 -14.62 8.01 8.36
C ALA A 152 -14.95 6.69 9.10
N ILE A 153 -13.92 5.94 9.49
CA ILE A 153 -14.04 4.69 10.27
C ILE A 153 -14.57 4.99 11.67
N ALA A 154 -14.05 6.02 12.37
CA ALA A 154 -14.52 6.43 13.68
C ALA A 154 -16.01 6.83 13.65
N LYS A 155 -16.39 7.63 12.64
CA LYS A 155 -17.78 8.05 12.45
C LYS A 155 -18.69 6.84 12.20
N SER A 156 -18.27 5.93 11.34
CA SER A 156 -19.04 4.70 11.03
C SER A 156 -19.23 3.82 12.26
N ALA A 157 -18.21 3.66 13.10
CA ALA A 157 -18.31 2.91 14.36
C ALA A 157 -19.35 3.56 15.31
N SER A 158 -19.31 4.89 15.45
CA SER A 158 -20.29 5.61 16.27
C SER A 158 -21.73 5.50 15.72
N GLU A 159 -21.92 5.57 14.40
CA GLU A 159 -23.21 5.37 13.75
C GLU A 159 -23.73 3.93 13.96
N ILE A 160 -22.87 2.92 13.87
CA ILE A 160 -23.23 1.52 14.18
C ILE A 160 -23.69 1.41 15.63
N GLU A 161 -22.98 1.99 16.61
CA GLU A 161 -23.39 1.90 18.01
C GLU A 161 -24.78 2.49 18.27
N LEU A 162 -25.11 3.61 17.61
CA LEU A 162 -26.45 4.21 17.68
C LEU A 162 -27.51 3.32 17.04
N ASN A 163 -27.22 2.78 15.85
CA ASN A 163 -28.12 1.87 15.15
C ASN A 163 -28.38 0.59 15.96
N GLU A 164 -27.38 0.04 16.63
CA GLU A 164 -27.54 -1.15 17.47
C GLU A 164 -28.43 -0.88 18.69
N LYS A 165 -28.33 0.31 19.30
CA LYS A 165 -29.23 0.71 20.40
C LYS A 165 -30.68 0.81 19.94
N GLN A 166 -30.92 1.44 18.79
CA GLN A 166 -32.26 1.53 18.21
C GLN A 166 -32.80 0.16 17.81
N LEU A 167 -31.97 -0.67 17.18
CA LEU A 167 -32.34 -2.02 16.77
C LEU A 167 -32.74 -2.89 17.98
N ALA A 168 -32.02 -2.77 19.10
CA ALA A 168 -32.36 -3.48 20.34
C ALA A 168 -33.75 -3.08 20.88
N GLU A 169 -34.13 -1.81 20.76
CA GLU A 169 -35.46 -1.31 21.14
C GLU A 169 -36.56 -1.85 20.20
N GLU A 170 -36.35 -1.77 18.89
CA GLU A 170 -37.30 -2.30 17.91
C GLU A 170 -37.50 -3.82 18.05
N ILE A 171 -36.41 -4.55 18.34
CA ILE A 171 -36.49 -6.00 18.60
C ILE A 171 -37.41 -6.29 19.79
N LYS A 172 -37.27 -5.52 20.87
CA LYS A 172 -38.06 -5.68 22.09
C LYS A 172 -39.54 -5.41 21.83
N ASP A 173 -39.86 -4.41 21.02
CA ASP A 173 -41.22 -4.07 20.64
C ASP A 173 -41.87 -5.17 19.79
N VAL A 174 -41.15 -5.67 18.78
CA VAL A 174 -41.64 -6.78 17.94
C VAL A 174 -41.83 -8.06 18.77
N GLN A 175 -40.94 -8.35 19.73
CA GLN A 175 -41.11 -9.48 20.65
C GLN A 175 -42.36 -9.31 21.53
N HIS A 176 -42.65 -8.10 21.99
CA HIS A 176 -43.86 -7.81 22.77
C HIS A 176 -45.13 -8.03 21.94
N ILE A 177 -45.19 -7.46 20.74
CA ILE A 177 -46.31 -7.62 19.80
C ILE A 177 -46.52 -9.10 19.45
N SER A 178 -45.43 -9.83 19.17
CA SER A 178 -45.49 -11.26 18.85
C SER A 178 -46.08 -12.09 20.00
N LYS A 179 -45.71 -11.79 21.25
CA LYS A 179 -46.31 -12.44 22.43
C LYS A 179 -47.81 -12.15 22.55
N GLN A 180 -48.23 -10.90 22.29
CA GLN A 180 -49.64 -10.54 22.30
C GLN A 180 -50.41 -11.30 21.22
N ILE A 181 -49.90 -11.37 19.99
CA ILE A 181 -50.54 -12.15 18.91
C ILE A 181 -50.62 -13.64 19.28
N GLY A 182 -49.56 -14.22 19.86
CA GLY A 182 -49.57 -15.60 20.34
C GLY A 182 -50.68 -15.86 21.36
N SER A 183 -50.94 -14.93 22.28
CA SER A 183 -52.04 -15.04 23.24
C SER A 183 -53.42 -15.00 22.57
N ILE A 184 -53.59 -14.15 21.55
CA ILE A 184 -54.82 -14.06 20.76
C ILE A 184 -55.05 -15.36 19.98
N MET A 185 -54.01 -15.94 19.38
CA MET A 185 -54.13 -17.22 18.66
C MET A 185 -54.53 -18.36 19.58
N SER A 186 -53.98 -18.41 20.80
CA SER A 186 -54.40 -19.38 21.82
C SER A 186 -55.89 -19.22 22.20
N PHE A 187 -56.34 -17.97 22.35
CA PHE A 187 -57.75 -17.66 22.60
C PHE A 187 -58.65 -18.10 21.42
N ILE A 188 -58.30 -17.77 20.18
CA ILE A 188 -59.06 -18.19 18.98
C ILE A 188 -59.11 -19.71 18.85
N ARG A 189 -58.03 -20.42 19.18
CA ARG A 189 -58.01 -21.89 19.18
C ARG A 189 -58.99 -22.47 20.20
N THR A 190 -59.06 -21.86 21.37
CA THR A 190 -60.01 -22.22 22.44
C THR A 190 -61.45 -21.97 22.02
N VAL A 191 -61.74 -20.77 21.47
CA VAL A 191 -63.07 -20.40 20.96
C VAL A 191 -63.50 -21.31 19.81
N SER A 192 -62.61 -21.61 18.87
CA SER A 192 -62.89 -22.53 17.76
C SER A 192 -63.21 -23.94 18.25
N THR A 193 -62.49 -24.41 19.27
CA THR A 193 -62.76 -25.73 19.88
C THR A 193 -64.12 -25.76 20.59
N GLN A 194 -64.46 -24.72 21.35
CA GLN A 194 -65.77 -24.59 22.00
C GLN A 194 -66.91 -24.49 20.97
N THR A 195 -66.71 -23.69 19.93
CA THR A 195 -67.68 -23.51 18.84
C THR A 195 -67.90 -24.81 18.08
N HIS A 196 -66.86 -25.61 17.89
CA HIS A 196 -66.97 -26.94 17.30
C HIS A 196 -67.85 -27.88 18.14
N ILE A 197 -67.70 -27.87 19.47
CA ILE A 197 -68.52 -28.65 20.40
C ILE A 197 -69.98 -28.16 20.39
N LEU A 198 -70.20 -26.84 20.34
CA LEU A 198 -71.55 -26.27 20.21
C LEU A 198 -72.23 -26.67 18.91
N GLY A 199 -71.50 -26.63 17.78
CA GLY A 199 -71.99 -27.10 16.49
C GLY A 199 -72.33 -28.60 16.52
N LEU A 200 -71.50 -29.42 17.19
CA LEU A 200 -71.80 -30.84 17.38
C LEU A 200 -73.09 -31.07 18.18
N ASN A 201 -73.25 -30.38 19.31
CA ASN A 201 -74.44 -30.51 20.15
C ASN A 201 -75.71 -30.04 19.41
N ALA A 202 -75.62 -28.94 18.66
CA ALA A 202 -76.71 -28.46 17.82
C ALA A 202 -77.08 -29.46 16.71
N GLY A 203 -76.08 -30.13 16.11
CA GLY A 203 -76.30 -31.18 15.13
C GLY A 203 -77.01 -32.41 15.70
N ILE A 204 -76.65 -32.82 16.92
CA ILE A 204 -77.34 -33.91 17.64
C ILE A 204 -78.80 -33.55 17.91
N GLU A 205 -79.07 -32.34 18.41
CA GLU A 205 -80.44 -31.91 18.72
C GLU A 205 -81.30 -31.72 17.45
N ALA A 206 -80.67 -31.27 16.36
CA ALA A 206 -81.30 -31.21 15.04
C ALA A 206 -81.68 -32.61 14.52
N ALA A 207 -80.80 -33.62 14.68
CA ALA A 207 -81.11 -35.00 14.32
C ALA A 207 -82.23 -35.60 15.19
N ARG A 208 -82.26 -35.24 16.48
CA ARG A 208 -83.28 -35.66 17.45
C ARG A 208 -84.67 -35.10 17.13
N SER A 209 -84.73 -33.90 16.57
CA SER A 209 -85.98 -33.20 16.17
C SER A 209 -86.60 -33.71 14.86
N GLY A 210 -85.98 -34.70 14.21
CA GLY A 210 -86.51 -35.34 13.00
C GLY A 210 -86.73 -34.36 11.84
N GLU A 211 -87.92 -34.40 11.22
CA GLU A 211 -88.28 -33.55 10.07
C GLU A 211 -88.17 -32.04 10.38
N HIS A 212 -88.44 -31.62 11.62
CA HIS A 212 -88.37 -30.21 12.03
C HIS A 212 -86.94 -29.69 12.23
N GLY A 213 -85.95 -30.58 12.37
CA GLY A 213 -84.55 -30.22 12.62
C GLY A 213 -83.68 -30.10 11.37
N ARG A 214 -84.19 -30.44 10.19
CA ARG A 214 -83.39 -30.48 8.94
C ARG A 214 -82.66 -29.18 8.62
N GLY A 215 -83.31 -28.03 8.78
CA GLY A 215 -82.67 -26.71 8.56
C GLY A 215 -81.57 -26.40 9.59
N PHE A 216 -81.78 -26.77 10.86
CA PHE A 216 -80.79 -26.59 11.92
C PHE A 216 -79.57 -27.52 11.76
N ALA A 217 -79.76 -28.71 11.18
CA ALA A 217 -78.66 -29.64 10.91
C ALA A 217 -77.64 -29.06 9.91
N VAL A 218 -78.13 -28.35 8.88
CA VAL A 218 -77.25 -27.68 7.89
C VAL A 218 -76.44 -26.56 8.55
N ILE A 219 -77.08 -25.74 9.38
CA ILE A 219 -76.41 -24.65 10.10
C ILE A 219 -75.35 -25.21 11.06
N ALA A 220 -75.68 -26.29 11.79
CA ALA A 220 -74.76 -26.94 12.72
C ALA A 220 -73.49 -27.48 12.02
N GLU A 221 -73.65 -28.08 10.84
CA GLU A 221 -72.51 -28.57 10.05
C GLU A 221 -71.65 -27.42 9.51
N GLU A 222 -72.26 -26.31 9.07
CA GLU A 222 -71.52 -25.14 8.61
C GLU A 222 -70.72 -24.49 9.76
N ILE A 223 -71.30 -24.41 10.97
CA ILE A 223 -70.59 -23.94 12.18
C ILE A 223 -69.38 -24.83 12.49
N ARG A 224 -69.53 -26.17 12.41
CA ARG A 224 -68.42 -27.11 12.65
C ARG A 224 -67.29 -26.94 11.64
N LYS A 225 -67.64 -26.74 10.36
CA LYS A 225 -66.68 -26.54 9.29
C LYS A 225 -65.94 -25.22 9.47
N LEU A 226 -66.65 -24.12 9.74
CA LEU A 226 -66.07 -22.80 9.96
C LEU A 226 -65.17 -22.76 11.20
N SER A 227 -65.57 -23.46 12.27
CA SER A 227 -64.77 -23.57 13.49
C SER A 227 -63.51 -24.42 13.28
N ALA A 228 -63.58 -25.49 12.49
CA ALA A 228 -62.42 -26.31 12.14
C ALA A 228 -61.40 -25.49 11.30
N GLN A 229 -61.87 -24.76 10.29
CA GLN A 229 -61.04 -23.86 9.49
C GLN A 229 -60.44 -22.74 10.34
N SER A 230 -61.20 -22.15 11.27
CA SER A 230 -60.69 -21.12 12.18
C SER A 230 -59.59 -21.64 13.10
N LYS A 231 -59.72 -22.89 13.57
CA LYS A 231 -58.68 -23.56 14.36
C LYS A 231 -57.40 -23.77 13.56
N GLU A 232 -57.52 -24.28 12.33
CA GLU A 232 -56.38 -24.50 11.44
C GLU A 232 -55.65 -23.20 11.11
N ASN A 233 -56.39 -22.14 10.76
CA ASN A 233 -55.82 -20.82 10.50
C ASN A 233 -55.10 -20.25 11.73
N ALA A 234 -55.67 -20.40 12.93
CA ALA A 234 -55.03 -19.98 14.16
C ALA A 234 -53.73 -20.75 14.45
N GLU A 235 -53.68 -22.05 14.12
CA GLU A 235 -52.45 -22.86 14.25
C GLU A 235 -51.38 -22.45 13.23
N GLN A 236 -51.76 -22.13 11.99
CA GLN A 236 -50.82 -21.60 10.99
C GLN A 236 -50.22 -20.26 11.41
N ILE A 237 -51.05 -19.32 11.90
CA ILE A 237 -50.57 -18.02 12.40
C ILE A 237 -49.67 -18.21 13.62
N ALA A 238 -50.02 -19.12 14.54
CA ALA A 238 -49.18 -19.40 15.71
C ALA A 238 -47.76 -19.89 15.31
N ASN A 239 -47.65 -20.73 14.28
CA ASN A 239 -46.36 -21.16 13.75
C ASN A 239 -45.56 -19.99 13.15
N LEU A 240 -46.21 -19.09 12.40
CA LEU A 240 -45.54 -17.89 11.89
C LEU A 240 -45.01 -16.99 13.01
N ILE A 241 -45.73 -16.86 14.12
CA ILE A 241 -45.29 -16.10 15.31
C ILE A 241 -44.08 -16.76 15.98
N GLU A 242 -44.04 -18.09 16.05
CA GLU A 242 -42.87 -18.82 16.54
C GLU A 242 -41.63 -18.59 15.65
N GLN A 243 -41.81 -18.64 14.33
CA GLN A 243 -40.73 -18.34 13.37
C GLN A 243 -40.22 -16.90 13.50
N ILE A 244 -41.13 -15.93 13.69
CA ILE A 244 -40.75 -14.54 13.97
C ILE A 244 -39.89 -14.50 15.25
N GLY A 245 -40.31 -15.16 16.33
CA GLY A 245 -39.54 -15.23 17.57
C GLY A 245 -38.12 -15.77 17.38
N LEU A 246 -37.95 -16.85 16.62
CA LEU A 246 -36.63 -17.43 16.31
C LEU A 246 -35.76 -16.46 15.48
N LYS A 247 -36.36 -15.76 14.51
CA LYS A 247 -35.67 -14.73 13.72
C LYS A 247 -35.26 -13.55 14.59
N MET A 248 -36.08 -13.10 15.53
CA MET A 248 -35.73 -12.02 16.47
C MET A 248 -34.49 -12.39 17.30
N THR A 249 -34.44 -13.60 17.86
CA THR A 249 -33.26 -14.07 18.61
C THR A 249 -32.00 -14.08 17.74
N SER A 250 -32.12 -14.51 16.49
CA SER A 250 -30.99 -14.50 15.54
C SER A 250 -30.50 -13.07 15.26
N ILE A 251 -31.42 -12.11 15.11
CA ILE A 251 -31.08 -10.69 14.93
C ILE A 251 -30.41 -10.13 16.19
N THR A 252 -30.88 -10.46 17.40
CA THR A 252 -30.23 -10.04 18.65
C THR A 252 -28.77 -10.47 18.72
N VAL A 253 -28.47 -11.73 18.40
CA VAL A 253 -27.09 -12.24 18.39
C VAL A 253 -26.24 -11.53 17.32
N ALA A 254 -26.80 -11.28 16.14
CA ALA A 254 -26.10 -10.56 15.07
C ALA A 254 -25.79 -9.10 15.46
N SER A 255 -26.75 -8.44 16.12
CA SER A 255 -26.67 -7.09 16.66
C SER A 255 -25.59 -6.95 17.73
N GLU A 256 -25.57 -7.84 18.73
CA GLU A 256 -24.51 -7.89 19.75
C GLU A 256 -23.12 -8.08 19.13
N GLY A 257 -23.02 -8.97 18.13
CA GLY A 257 -21.78 -9.17 17.38
C GLY A 257 -21.30 -7.92 16.63
N SER A 258 -22.23 -7.13 16.08
CA SER A 258 -21.91 -5.87 15.40
C SER A 258 -21.51 -4.77 16.39
N ALA A 259 -22.13 -4.71 17.57
CA ALA A 259 -21.73 -3.80 18.65
C ALA A 259 -20.29 -4.06 19.12
N ILE A 260 -19.91 -5.33 19.31
CA ILE A 260 -18.53 -5.72 19.68
C ILE A 260 -17.54 -5.30 18.58
N ARG A 261 -17.84 -5.60 17.31
CA ARG A 261 -16.98 -5.21 16.18
C ARG A 261 -16.82 -3.69 16.07
N SER A 262 -17.89 -2.94 16.28
CA SER A 262 -17.83 -1.46 16.30
C SER A 262 -16.91 -0.94 17.41
N HIS A 263 -16.99 -1.53 18.60
CA HIS A 263 -16.13 -1.14 19.72
C HIS A 263 -14.64 -1.45 19.45
N GLU A 264 -14.34 -2.63 18.92
CA GLU A 264 -12.98 -2.99 18.49
C GLU A 264 -12.46 -2.04 17.40
N GLN A 265 -13.31 -1.69 16.43
CA GLN A 265 -12.98 -0.74 15.37
C GLN A 265 -12.66 0.65 15.93
N ALA A 266 -13.41 1.15 16.91
CA ALA A 266 -13.11 2.43 17.57
C ALA A 266 -11.73 2.41 18.26
N SER A 267 -11.38 1.32 18.94
CA SER A 267 -10.05 1.15 19.56
C SER A 267 -8.92 1.12 18.53
N ALA A 268 -9.08 0.35 17.45
CA ALA A 268 -8.12 0.31 16.34
C ALA A 268 -7.92 1.69 15.71
N THR A 269 -8.99 2.47 15.57
CA THR A 269 -8.96 3.83 15.01
C THR A 269 -8.11 4.77 15.86
N ASN A 270 -8.18 4.67 17.19
CA ASN A 270 -7.31 5.44 18.10
C ASN A 270 -5.82 5.06 17.96
N GLN A 271 -5.53 3.76 17.82
CA GLN A 271 -4.14 3.31 17.59
C GLN A 271 -3.60 3.78 16.24
N MET A 272 -4.43 3.73 15.20
CA MET A 272 -4.08 4.25 13.88
C MET A 272 -3.81 5.76 13.93
N ALA A 273 -4.62 6.53 14.68
CA ALA A 273 -4.41 7.96 14.84
C ALA A 273 -3.05 8.29 15.48
N ALA A 274 -2.62 7.51 16.47
CA ALA A 274 -1.29 7.63 17.06
C ALA A 274 -0.18 7.32 16.05
N ALA A 275 -0.34 6.26 15.24
CA ALA A 275 0.61 5.90 14.20
C ALA A 275 0.73 7.00 13.12
N THR A 276 -0.38 7.61 12.71
CA THR A 276 -0.35 8.74 11.74
C THR A 276 0.34 9.97 12.30
N SER A 277 0.24 10.23 13.60
CA SER A 277 1.00 11.31 14.24
C SER A 277 2.51 11.07 14.14
N LEU A 278 2.95 9.83 14.32
CA LEU A 278 4.37 9.45 14.16
C LEU A 278 4.81 9.57 12.69
N MET A 279 3.97 9.19 11.73
CA MET A 279 4.27 9.35 10.30
C MET A 279 4.41 10.82 9.90
N THR A 280 3.56 11.69 10.45
CA THR A 280 3.64 13.14 10.23
C THR A 280 4.96 13.69 10.77
N GLU A 281 5.37 13.26 11.97
CA GLU A 281 6.68 13.65 12.53
C GLU A 281 7.85 13.12 11.69
N LEU A 282 7.76 11.89 11.18
CA LEU A 282 8.78 11.32 10.30
C LEU A 282 8.89 12.10 8.99
N ALA A 283 7.77 12.46 8.36
CA ALA A 283 7.76 13.29 7.15
C ALA A 283 8.45 14.64 7.39
N ALA A 284 8.14 15.30 8.51
CA ALA A 284 8.79 16.55 8.91
C ALA A 284 10.31 16.37 9.09
N ARG A 285 10.74 15.32 9.79
CA ARG A 285 12.18 15.02 9.97
C ARG A 285 12.90 14.75 8.65
N LEU A 286 12.28 14.02 7.72
CA LEU A 286 12.87 13.76 6.41
C LEU A 286 13.03 15.06 5.61
N SER A 287 12.02 15.94 5.66
CA SER A 287 12.08 17.28 5.05
C SER A 287 13.19 18.14 5.66
N ASP A 288 13.36 18.11 6.98
CA ASP A 288 14.43 18.84 7.67
C ASP A 288 15.83 18.33 7.27
N ILE A 289 16.01 17.00 7.20
CA ILE A 289 17.26 16.40 6.73
C ILE A 289 17.52 16.81 5.27
N ALA A 290 16.52 16.70 4.40
CA ALA A 290 16.62 17.12 3.00
C ALA A 290 17.04 18.59 2.85
N ALA A 291 16.50 19.48 3.69
CA ALA A 291 16.88 20.89 3.72
C ALA A 291 18.33 21.10 4.18
N SER A 292 18.76 20.37 5.23
CA SER A 292 20.14 20.44 5.76
C SER A 292 21.20 19.97 4.75
N MET A 293 20.82 19.10 3.80
CA MET A 293 21.72 18.62 2.74
C MET A 293 21.90 19.63 1.60
N LYS A 294 21.06 20.67 1.51
CA LYS A 294 21.19 21.74 0.51
C LYS A 294 22.14 22.86 0.94
N SER A 295 22.42 23.01 2.24
CA SER A 295 23.33 24.01 2.82
C SER A 295 24.78 23.54 2.84
#